data_AF-A0A5N9FY31-F1
#
_entry.id   AF-A0A5N9FY31-F1
#
_cell.length_a   1.000
_cell.length_b   1.000
_cell.length_c   1.000
_cell.angle_alpha   90.00
_cell.angle_beta   90.00
_cell.angle_gamma   90.00
#
_symmetry.space_group_name_H-M   'P 1'
#
loop_
_entity.id
_entity.type
_entity.pdbx_description
1 polymer ?
#
loop_
_entity_poly.entity_id
_entity_poly.type
_entity_poly.pdbx_seq_one_letter_code
_entity_poly.pdbx_strand_id
1 'polypeptide(L)' 'GVYIVDAPGVGRIAQRIDYEDWLARMQFYKHMQKTGIVKALEDAGITEGDTVRIGDVEWQWD' A
#
# COMPACT_ATOMS: atom_id res chain seq x y z
N GLY A 1 10.58 6.95 -6.41
CA GLY A 1 10.99 5.56 -6.62
C GLY A 1 9.78 4.66 -6.75
N VAL A 2 10.00 3.37 -7.04
CA VAL A 2 8.95 2.34 -7.08
C VAL A 2 9.26 1.30 -6.02
N TYR A 3 8.33 1.07 -5.10
CA TYR A 3 8.43 0.11 -4.01
C TYR A 3 7.52 -1.09 -4.28
N ILE A 4 8.10 -2.28 -4.40
CA ILE A 4 7.36 -3.52 -4.62
C ILE A 4 7.19 -4.24 -3.29
N VAL A 5 5.94 -4.46 -2.88
CA VAL A 5 5.61 -5.19 -1.65
C VAL A 5 5.22 -6.61 -1.99
N ASP A 6 6.04 -7.57 -1.60
CA ASP A 6 5.71 -8.99 -1.68
C ASP A 6 4.98 -9.43 -0.41
N ALA A 7 3.64 -9.30 -0.44
CA ALA A 7 2.76 -9.69 0.66
C ALA A 7 1.51 -10.40 0.11
N PRO A 8 1.56 -11.73 -0.11
CA PRO A 8 0.47 -12.46 -0.78
C PRO A 8 -0.91 -12.34 -0.12
N GLY A 9 -0.95 -12.20 1.20
CA GLY A 9 -2.18 -11.98 1.96
C GLY A 9 -2.79 -10.59 1.71
N VAL A 10 -1.94 -9.56 1.67
CA VAL A 10 -2.35 -8.17 1.48
C VAL A 10 -2.64 -7.87 0.01
N GLY A 11 -1.93 -8.48 -0.93
CA GLY A 11 -2.18 -8.32 -2.37
C GLY A 11 -3.60 -8.68 -2.78
N ARG A 12 -4.19 -9.73 -2.20
CA ARG A 12 -5.61 -10.10 -2.46
C ARG A 12 -6.60 -9.06 -1.93
N ILE A 13 -6.25 -8.36 -0.86
CA ILE A 13 -7.07 -7.28 -0.30
C ILE A 13 -6.93 -6.05 -1.18
N ALA A 14 -5.70 -5.67 -1.54
CA ALA A 14 -5.38 -4.54 -2.41
C ALA A 14 -6.17 -4.58 -3.73
N GLN A 15 -6.23 -5.74 -4.39
CA GLN A 15 -6.99 -5.97 -5.62
C GLN A 15 -8.50 -5.71 -5.53
N ARG A 16 -9.06 -5.61 -4.31
CA ARG A 16 -10.50 -5.39 -4.06
C ARG A 16 -10.82 -4.00 -3.54
N ILE A 17 -9.81 -3.17 -3.32
CA ILE A 17 -10.00 -1.81 -2.81
C ILE A 17 -10.44 -0.92 -3.98
N ASP A 18 -11.51 -0.17 -3.76
CA ASP A 18 -11.80 1.02 -4.56
C ASP A 18 -10.91 2.16 -4.04
N TYR A 19 -9.90 2.54 -4.84
CA TYR A 19 -8.95 3.59 -4.46
C TYR A 19 -9.51 5.01 -4.69
N GLU A 20 -10.67 5.16 -5.33
CA GLU A 20 -11.34 6.47 -5.41
C GLU A 20 -12.11 6.78 -4.10
N ASP A 21 -12.58 5.74 -3.39
CA ASP A 21 -13.20 5.88 -2.08
C ASP A 21 -12.16 6.12 -0.98
N TRP A 22 -12.19 7.32 -0.40
CA TRP A 22 -11.33 7.73 0.70
C TRP A 22 -11.44 6.82 1.93
N LEU A 23 -12.65 6.36 2.28
CA LEU A 23 -12.87 5.49 3.43
C LEU A 23 -12.25 4.10 3.19
N ALA A 24 -12.39 3.57 1.98
CA ALA A 24 -11.79 2.29 1.58
C ALA A 24 -10.26 2.37 1.63
N ARG A 25 -9.66 3.43 1.09
CA ARG A 25 -8.22 3.69 1.19
C ARG A 25 -7.74 3.78 2.63
N MET A 26 -8.43 4.53 3.49
CA MET A 26 -8.04 4.66 4.90
C MET A 26 -8.08 3.30 5.62
N GLN A 27 -9.10 2.46 5.35
CA GLN A 27 -9.18 1.13 5.96
C GLN A 27 -8.06 0.22 5.48
N PHE A 28 -7.71 0.28 4.20
CA PHE A 28 -6.59 -0.47 3.64
C PHE A 28 -5.25 0.00 4.25
N TYR A 29 -5.04 1.30 4.37
CA TYR A 29 -3.86 1.87 5.02
C TYR A 29 -3.72 1.42 6.48
N LYS A 30 -4.81 1.46 7.27
CA LYS A 30 -4.82 0.92 8.64
C LYS A 30 -4.49 -0.57 8.69
N HIS A 31 -4.94 -1.34 7.70
CA HIS A 31 -4.57 -2.75 7.60
C HIS A 31 -3.07 -2.90 7.33
N MET A 32 -2.52 -2.15 6.38
CA MET A 32 -1.08 -2.14 6.08
C MET A 32 -0.25 -1.78 7.31
N GLN A 33 -0.67 -0.79 8.11
CA GLN A 33 -0.02 -0.43 9.37
C GLN A 33 0.01 -1.61 10.35
N LYS A 34 -1.13 -2.29 10.55
CA LYS A 34 -1.22 -3.46 11.43
C LYS A 34 -0.34 -4.62 10.99
N THR A 35 -0.14 -4.78 9.68
CA THR A 35 0.74 -5.82 9.10
C THR A 35 2.21 -5.42 9.04
N GLY A 36 2.56 -4.18 9.41
CA GLY A 36 3.94 -3.67 9.38
C GLY A 36 4.43 -3.20 8.00
N ILE A 37 3.58 -3.23 6.97
CA ILE A 37 3.95 -2.81 5.60
C ILE A 37 4.31 -1.33 5.55
N VAL A 38 3.50 -0.47 6.19
CA VAL A 38 3.77 0.98 6.22
C VAL A 38 5.15 1.26 6.82
N LYS A 39 5.46 0.63 7.96
CA LYS A 39 6.76 0.76 8.59
C LYS A 39 7.89 0.26 7.69
N ALA A 40 7.72 -0.87 7.01
CA ALA A 40 8.73 -1.39 6.09
C ALA A 40 9.00 -0.44 4.90
N LEU A 41 7.96 0.24 4.40
CA LEU A 41 8.10 1.26 3.36
C LEU A 41 8.81 2.51 3.89
N GLU A 42 8.47 2.98 5.08
CA GLU A 42 9.14 4.10 5.76
C GLU A 42 10.62 3.80 6.03
N ASP A 43 10.93 2.61 6.56
CA ASP A 43 12.29 2.14 6.81
C ASP A 43 13.10 2.02 5.51
N ALA A 44 12.43 1.76 4.38
CA ALA A 44 13.01 1.76 3.03
C ALA A 44 13.08 3.17 2.39
N GLY A 45 12.66 4.20 3.11
CA GLY A 45 12.78 5.60 2.71
C GLY A 45 11.75 6.07 1.70
N ILE A 46 10.53 5.48 1.68
CA ILE A 46 9.45 5.97 0.83
C ILE A 46 9.11 7.43 1.14
N THR A 47 8.75 8.19 0.10
CA THR A 47 8.38 9.60 0.19
C THR A 47 7.10 9.90 -0.60
N GLU A 48 6.46 11.02 -0.28
CA GLU A 48 5.30 11.50 -1.03
C GLU A 48 5.62 11.59 -2.52
N GLY A 49 4.74 11.04 -3.35
CA GLY A 49 4.91 10.99 -4.80
C GLY A 49 5.53 9.68 -5.32
N ASP A 50 6.10 8.84 -4.44
CA ASP A 50 6.59 7.52 -4.82
C ASP A 50 5.46 6.55 -5.16
N THR A 51 5.77 5.50 -5.93
CA THR A 51 4.78 4.48 -6.31
C THR A 51 4.94 3.25 -5.45
N VAL A 52 3.84 2.75 -4.87
CA VAL A 52 3.76 1.43 -4.24
C VAL A 52 3.09 0.47 -5.19
N ARG A 53 3.67 -0.72 -5.36
CA ARG A 53 3.12 -1.83 -6.14
C ARG A 53 2.91 -3.06 -5.26
N ILE A 54 1.68 -3.57 -5.20
CA ILE A 54 1.34 -4.82 -4.51
C ILE A 54 0.55 -5.71 -5.47
N GLY A 55 1.16 -6.84 -5.88
CA GLY A 55 0.59 -7.66 -6.96
C GLY A 55 0.43 -6.83 -8.24
N ASP A 56 -0.79 -6.79 -8.77
CA ASP A 56 -1.13 -6.04 -9.99
C ASP A 56 -1.66 -4.62 -9.71
N VAL A 57 -1.68 -4.20 -8.44
CA VAL A 57 -2.20 -2.89 -8.02
C VAL A 57 -1.05 -1.93 -7.76
N GLU A 58 -1.20 -0.70 -8.24
CA GLU A 58 -0.23 0.37 -8.08
C GLU A 58 -0.93 1.66 -7.65
N TRP A 59 -0.31 2.41 -6.73
CA TRP A 59 -0.78 3.73 -6.34
C TRP A 59 0.37 4.63 -5.93
N GLN A 60 0.11 5.94 -5.91
CA GLN A 60 1.05 6.93 -5.43
C GLN A 60 0.93 7.09 -3.90
N TRP A 61 2.06 7.17 -3.22
CA TRP A 61 2.16 7.38 -1.79
C TRP A 61 1.88 8.86 -1.42
N ASP A 62 0.99 9.07 -0.46
CA ASP A 62 0.58 10.36 0.12
C ASP A 62 0.77 10.41 1.65
#